data_AF-Q0SPP2-F1
#
_entry.id   AF-Q0SPP2-F1
#
_cell.length_a   1.000
_cell.length_b   1.000
_cell.length_c   1.000
_cell.angle_alpha   90.00
_cell.angle_beta   90.00
_cell.angle_gamma   90.00
#
_symmetry.space_group_name_H-M   'P 1'
#
loop_
_entity.id
_entity.type
_entity.pdbx_description
1 polymer ?
#
loop_
_entity_poly.entity_id
_entity_poly.type
_entity_poly.pdbx_seq_one_letter_code
_entity_poly.pdbx_strand_id
1 'polypeptide(L)' 'MHMKEDHMKNGQLKPGYNIQIGVEGEYIVGVDVSSERSDQLTLIPFLYKLK' A
#
# COMPACT_ATOMS: atom_id res chain seq x y z
N MET A 1 -11.14 -11.89 2.90
CA MET A 1 -10.38 -10.62 2.84
C MET A 1 -9.87 -10.30 4.23
N HIS A 2 -8.56 -10.13 4.40
CA HIS A 2 -8.03 -9.63 5.67
C HIS A 2 -8.30 -8.13 5.77
N MET A 3 -8.78 -7.67 6.92
CA MET A 3 -9.15 -6.27 7.16
C MET A 3 -8.24 -5.68 8.22
N LYS A 4 -7.99 -4.37 8.16
CA LYS A 4 -7.35 -3.69 9.30
C LYS A 4 -8.36 -3.59 10.45
N GLU A 5 -7.84 -3.59 11.67
CA GLU A 5 -8.66 -3.29 12.84
C GLU A 5 -9.22 -1.87 12.73
N ASP A 6 -10.50 -1.70 13.08
CA ASP A 6 -11.16 -0.39 13.11
C ASP A 6 -10.78 0.36 14.40
N HIS A 7 -9.53 0.85 14.46
CA HIS A 7 -9.04 1.61 15.61
C HIS A 7 -9.80 2.93 15.82
N MET A 8 -10.31 3.54 14.75
CA MET A 8 -11.00 4.82 14.79
C MET A 8 -12.51 4.69 15.09
N LYS A 9 -13.05 3.45 15.08
CA LYS A 9 -14.47 3.14 15.31
C LYS A 9 -15.43 3.95 14.43
N ASN A 10 -15.01 4.31 13.23
CA ASN A 10 -15.81 5.12 12.31
C ASN A 10 -16.62 4.25 11.33
N GLY A 11 -16.58 2.92 11.51
CA GLY A 11 -17.28 1.96 10.64
C GLY A 11 -16.66 1.84 9.25
N GLN A 12 -15.54 2.53 8.99
CA GLN A 12 -14.85 2.47 7.71
C GLN A 12 -13.93 1.25 7.68
N LEU A 13 -14.40 0.24 6.98
CA LEU A 13 -13.62 -0.93 6.66
C LEU A 13 -12.45 -0.56 5.75
N LYS A 14 -11.22 -0.72 6.25
CA LYS A 14 -9.99 -0.53 5.47
C LYS A 14 -9.41 -1.87 5.03
N PRO A 15 -8.98 -2.00 3.77
CA PRO A 15 -8.33 -3.22 3.30
C PRO A 15 -7.09 -3.53 4.13
N GLY A 16 -6.87 -4.82 4.43
CA GLY A 16 -5.72 -5.33 5.20
C GLY A 16 -4.40 -5.33 4.44
N TYR A 17 -4.26 -4.47 3.44
CA TYR A 17 -3.06 -4.32 2.60
C TYR A 17 -2.89 -2.84 2.24
N ASN A 18 -1.64 -2.47 1.92
CA ASN A 18 -1.28 -1.16 1.41
C ASN A 18 -0.96 -1.27 -0.08
N ILE A 19 -1.36 -0.26 -0.85
CA ILE A 19 -1.02 -0.14 -2.27
C ILE A 19 0.00 0.98 -2.40
N GLN A 20 1.13 0.69 -3.05
CA GLN A 20 2.06 1.72 -3.53
C GLN A 20 1.88 1.93 -5.03
N ILE A 21 1.94 3.20 -5.44
CA ILE A 21 1.82 3.60 -6.84
C ILE A 21 3.00 4.51 -7.15
N GLY A 22 3.79 4.12 -8.15
CA GLY A 22 4.85 4.95 -8.72
C GLY A 22 4.32 5.66 -9.96
N VAL A 23 4.43 6.99 -9.97
CA VAL A 23 3.98 7.82 -11.10
C VAL A 23 5.14 8.65 -11.61
N GLU A 24 5.36 8.63 -12.91
CA GLU A 24 6.33 9.47 -13.61
C GLU A 24 5.65 10.10 -14.83
N GLY A 25 5.72 11.43 -14.96
CA GLY A 25 5.17 12.12 -16.13
C GLY A 25 3.70 11.81 -16.41
N GLU A 26 2.87 11.70 -15.37
CA GLU A 26 1.44 11.33 -15.45
C GLU A 26 1.16 9.86 -15.82
N TYR A 27 2.19 9.04 -16.00
CA TYR A 27 2.05 7.60 -16.23
C TYR A 27 2.32 6.80 -14.95
N ILE A 28 1.51 5.76 -14.73
CA ILE A 28 1.76 4.78 -13.67
C ILE A 28 2.89 3.86 -14.16
N VAL A 29 4.07 3.99 -13.56
CA VAL A 29 5.27 3.21 -13.91
C VAL A 29 5.39 1.94 -13.06
N GLY A 30 4.64 1.83 -11.98
CA GLY A 30 4.45 0.55 -11.30
C GLY A 30 3.50 0.60 -10.11
N VAL A 31 3.08 -0.59 -9.70
CA VAL A 31 2.09 -0.81 -8.63
C VAL A 31 2.58 -1.98 -7.79
N ASP A 32 2.52 -1.83 -6.46
CA ASP A 32 2.76 -2.94 -5.55
C ASP A 32 1.67 -3.04 -4.49
N VAL A 33 1.29 -4.27 -4.18
CA VAL A 33 0.35 -4.60 -3.12
C VAL A 33 1.12 -5.29 -2.02
N SER A 34 1.17 -4.66 -0.86
CA SER A 34 1.89 -5.16 0.30
C SER A 34 0.93 -5.52 1.44
N SER A 35 1.18 -6.65 2.09
CA SER A 35 0.50 -7.01 3.34
C SER A 35 1.13 -6.33 4.57
N GLU A 36 2.17 -5.53 4.36
CA GLU A 36 2.78 -4.72 5.41
C GLU A 36 1.78 -3.69 5.94
N ARG A 37 1.77 -3.51 7.26
CA ARG A 37 0.77 -2.66 7.93
C ARG A 37 1.13 -1.18 7.87
N SER A 38 2.45 -0.89 7.85
CA SER A 38 3.02 0.46 7.84
C SER A 38 3.55 0.85 6.46
N ASP A 39 3.21 2.06 6.00
CA ASP A 39 3.67 2.57 4.70
C ASP A 39 5.20 2.79 4.67
N GLN A 40 5.81 3.07 5.83
CA GLN A 40 7.25 3.35 5.92
C GLN A 40 8.13 2.16 5.48
N LEU A 41 7.66 0.94 5.72
CA LEU A 41 8.40 -0.28 5.42
C LEU A 41 8.17 -0.77 3.98
N THR A 42 7.28 -0.11 3.23
CA THR A 42 6.89 -0.57 1.88
C THR A 42 7.72 0.06 0.76
N LEU A 43 8.37 1.21 1.00
CA LEU A 43 9.10 1.95 -0.05
C LEU A 43 10.34 1.21 -0.58
N ILE A 44 11.23 0.74 0.30
CA ILE A 44 12.45 0.05 -0.13
C ILE A 44 12.10 -1.23 -0.92
N PRO A 45 11.20 -2.11 -0.45
CA PRO A 45 10.73 -3.25 -1.23
C PRO A 45 10.09 -2.87 -2.57
N PHE A 46 9.30 -1.79 -2.61
CA PHE A 46 8.67 -1.30 -3.83
C PHE A 46 9.71 -0.91 -4.90
N LEU A 47 10.75 -0.16 -4.50
CA LEU A 47 11.84 0.23 -5.40
C LEU A 47 12.64 -0.97 -5.93
N TYR A 48 12.79 -2.04 -5.14
CA TYR A 48 13.40 -3.29 -5.62
C TYR A 48 12.53 -4.04 -6.63
N LYS A 49 11.20 -3.97 -6.50
CA LYS A 49 10.25 -4.59 -7.45
C LYS A 49 10.09 -3.79 -8.75
N LEU A 50 10.34 -2.48 -8.71
CA LEU A 50 10.33 -1.61 -9.89
C LEU A 50 11.56 -1.76 -10.79
N LYS A 51 12.64 -2.38 -10.30
CA LYS A 51 13.90 -2.54 -11.02
C LYS A 51 13.84 -3.56 -12.16
#